data_AF-A0A6J3PT31-F1
#
_entry.id   AF-A0A6J3PT31-F1
#
_cell.length_a   1.000
_cell.length_b   1.000
_cell.length_c   1.000
_cell.angle_alpha   90.00
_cell.angle_beta   90.00
_cell.angle_gamma   90.00
#
_symmetry.space_group_name_H-M   'P 1'
#
loop_
_entity.id
_entity.type
_entity.pdbx_description
1 polymer ?
#
loop_
_entity_poly.entity_id
_entity_poly.type
_entity_poly.pdbx_seq_one_letter_code
_entity_poly.pdbx_strand_id
1 'polypeptide(L)'
;MAAAALRAALRPPSRAEPLQKKKKVDPKKDQAAKERLKKRIRRLEKASQELVPIEDFITPVKFLNKARQRPPVELPFEENERRALLLKKWALYKQCEHEMERGAIASLLEAQREALQELKLTAPELHAEATKRDPSLFPFERQGPDYTPPIANYQPPEGRYHDITKVYTQMEFKR
;
A
#
# COMPACT_ATOMS: atom_id res chain seq x y z
N MET A 1 -59.21 62.97 -22.58
CA MET A 1 -58.49 62.60 -23.82
C MET A 1 -57.03 62.95 -23.65
N ALA A 2 -56.16 61.92 -23.69
CA ALA A 2 -54.71 61.89 -23.90
C ALA A 2 -53.86 63.10 -23.40
N ALA A 3 -52.84 62.97 -22.55
CA ALA A 3 -51.87 61.91 -22.47
C ALA A 3 -51.15 61.95 -21.10
N ALA A 4 -51.48 60.99 -20.23
CA ALA A 4 -50.77 60.77 -18.96
C ALA A 4 -49.60 59.77 -19.10
N ALA A 5 -49.12 59.54 -20.34
CA ALA A 5 -48.23 58.43 -20.66
C ALA A 5 -46.72 58.76 -20.68
N LEU A 6 -46.31 59.97 -20.27
CA LEU A 6 -44.91 60.43 -20.44
C LEU A 6 -44.18 60.78 -19.14
N ARG A 7 -44.66 60.27 -17.98
CA ARG A 7 -44.02 60.53 -16.67
C ARG A 7 -43.42 59.31 -15.96
N ALA A 8 -43.45 58.12 -16.55
CA ALA A 8 -42.95 56.90 -15.91
C ALA A 8 -41.49 56.52 -16.26
N ALA A 9 -40.89 57.11 -17.30
CA ALA A 9 -39.61 56.65 -17.85
C ALA A 9 -38.34 57.29 -17.23
N LEU A 10 -38.47 58.16 -16.22
CA LEU A 10 -37.34 58.86 -15.57
C LEU A 10 -37.33 58.69 -14.04
N ARG A 11 -37.97 57.64 -13.51
CA ARG A 11 -37.84 57.28 -12.10
C ARG A 11 -36.58 56.43 -11.94
N PRO A 12 -35.54 56.89 -11.22
CA PRO A 12 -34.44 55.99 -10.81
C PRO A 12 -35.08 54.81 -10.09
N PRO A 13 -34.66 53.55 -10.33
CA PRO A 13 -35.21 52.42 -9.58
C PRO A 13 -35.03 52.76 -8.10
N SER A 14 -36.15 52.97 -7.41
CA SER A 14 -36.14 53.33 -6.01
C SER A 14 -35.36 52.23 -5.31
N ARG A 15 -34.17 52.55 -4.78
CA ARG A 15 -33.39 51.67 -3.88
C ARG A 15 -34.11 51.43 -2.54
N ALA A 16 -35.42 51.62 -2.52
CA ALA A 16 -36.35 51.51 -1.39
C ALA A 16 -37.42 50.43 -1.63
N GLU A 17 -37.41 49.68 -2.74
CA GLU A 17 -38.10 48.38 -2.75
C GLU A 17 -37.25 47.40 -1.92
N PRO A 18 -37.83 46.70 -0.93
CA PRO A 18 -37.09 45.73 -0.15
C PRO A 18 -36.42 44.74 -1.10
N LEU A 19 -35.09 44.56 -1.00
CA LEU A 19 -34.34 43.59 -1.79
C LEU A 19 -35.10 42.26 -1.78
N GLN A 20 -35.66 41.87 -2.94
CA GLN A 20 -36.42 40.62 -3.01
C GLN A 20 -35.52 39.49 -2.52
N LYS A 21 -35.89 38.86 -1.40
CA LYS A 21 -35.14 37.74 -0.82
C LYS A 21 -34.95 36.69 -1.91
N LYS A 22 -33.70 36.41 -2.26
CA LYS A 22 -33.36 35.31 -3.16
C LYS A 22 -33.98 34.04 -2.59
N LYS A 23 -34.91 33.41 -3.32
CA LYS A 23 -35.55 32.18 -2.88
C LYS A 23 -34.48 31.12 -2.68
N LYS A 24 -34.51 30.46 -1.52
CA LYS A 24 -33.65 29.32 -1.21
C LYS A 24 -33.89 28.25 -2.27
N VAL A 25 -32.83 27.53 -2.65
CA VAL A 25 -32.87 26.50 -3.70
C VAL A 25 -34.03 25.53 -3.44
N ASP A 26 -34.77 25.19 -4.49
CA ASP A 26 -35.94 24.31 -4.39
C ASP A 26 -35.51 22.94 -3.82
N PRO A 27 -36.18 22.40 -2.79
CA PRO A 27 -35.79 21.12 -2.17
C PRO A 27 -35.80 19.95 -3.16
N LYS A 28 -36.60 20.04 -4.24
CA LYS A 28 -36.63 19.05 -5.32
C LYS A 28 -35.33 19.02 -6.14
N LYS A 29 -34.67 20.18 -6.34
CA LYS A 29 -33.38 20.27 -7.03
C LYS A 29 -32.27 19.65 -6.18
N ASP A 30 -32.32 19.88 -4.86
CA ASP A 30 -31.38 19.29 -3.91
C ASP A 30 -31.54 17.76 -3.82
N GLN A 31 -32.77 17.25 -3.80
CA GLN A 31 -33.03 15.81 -3.83
C GLN A 31 -32.55 15.16 -5.14
N ALA A 32 -32.81 15.78 -6.28
CA ALA A 32 -32.34 15.27 -7.58
C ALA A 32 -30.80 15.27 -7.68
N ALA A 33 -30.13 16.28 -7.12
CA ALA A 33 -28.67 16.33 -7.06
C ALA A 33 -28.10 15.19 -6.19
N LYS A 34 -28.71 14.92 -5.03
CA LYS A 34 -28.34 13.78 -4.16
C LYS A 34 -28.49 12.44 -4.87
N GLU A 35 -29.60 12.20 -5.56
CA GLU A 35 -29.82 10.94 -6.28
C GLU A 35 -28.85 10.76 -7.47
N ARG A 36 -28.53 11.84 -8.19
CA ARG A 36 -27.49 11.79 -9.24
C ARG A 36 -26.12 11.48 -8.67
N LEU A 37 -25.77 12.07 -7.52
CA LEU A 37 -24.50 11.83 -6.85
C LEU A 37 -24.40 10.37 -6.36
N LYS A 38 -25.44 9.85 -5.72
CA LYS A 38 -25.52 8.42 -5.31
C LYS A 38 -25.32 7.48 -6.49
N LYS A 39 -25.97 7.76 -7.63
CA LYS A 39 -25.81 6.95 -8.86
C LYS A 39 -24.38 7.02 -9.40
N ARG A 40 -23.72 8.16 -9.30
CA ARG A 40 -22.32 8.33 -9.72
C ARG A 40 -21.35 7.59 -8.80
N ILE A 41 -21.55 7.67 -7.49
CA ILE A 41 -20.78 6.91 -6.49
C ILE A 41 -20.91 5.40 -6.74
N ARG A 42 -22.14 4.89 -6.90
CA ARG A 42 -22.37 3.47 -7.22
C ARG A 42 -21.70 3.00 -8.51
N ARG A 43 -21.52 3.90 -9.49
CA ARG A 43 -20.79 3.59 -10.73
C ARG A 43 -19.28 3.53 -10.49
N LEU A 44 -18.73 4.46 -9.71
CA LEU A 44 -17.31 4.49 -9.35
C LEU A 44 -16.93 3.32 -8.43
N GLU A 45 -17.78 2.94 -7.48
CA GLU A 45 -17.58 1.77 -6.62
C GLU A 45 -17.62 0.45 -7.42
N LYS A 46 -18.40 0.42 -8.50
CA LYS A 46 -18.47 -0.74 -9.40
C LYS A 46 -17.31 -0.79 -10.40
N ALA A 47 -16.64 0.33 -10.66
CA ALA A 47 -15.47 0.38 -11.52
C ALA A 47 -14.29 -0.34 -10.83
N SER A 48 -13.55 -1.16 -11.59
CA SER A 48 -12.37 -1.84 -11.07
C SER A 48 -11.25 -0.84 -10.81
N GLN A 49 -10.67 -0.90 -9.61
CA GLN A 49 -9.51 -0.07 -9.27
C GLN A 49 -8.24 -0.63 -9.92
N GLU A 50 -7.49 0.23 -10.60
CA GLU A 50 -6.16 -0.10 -11.11
C GLU A 50 -5.12 -0.15 -9.97
N LEU A 51 -4.29 -1.18 -9.93
CA LEU A 51 -3.23 -1.26 -8.92
C LEU A 51 -2.11 -0.26 -9.23
N VAL A 52 -1.54 0.34 -8.19
CA VAL A 52 -0.34 1.17 -8.32
C VAL A 52 0.78 0.30 -8.90
N PRO A 53 1.48 0.75 -9.97
CA PRO A 53 2.52 -0.06 -10.60
C PRO A 53 3.73 -0.20 -9.67
N ILE A 54 4.32 -1.39 -9.66
CA ILE A 54 5.57 -1.67 -8.93
C ILE A 54 6.73 -1.30 -9.83
N GLU A 55 7.39 -0.18 -9.53
CA GLU A 55 8.47 0.39 -10.35
C GLU A 55 9.64 -0.59 -10.54
N ASP A 56 9.97 -1.39 -9.52
CA ASP A 56 11.11 -2.32 -9.55
C ASP A 56 10.91 -3.52 -10.50
N PHE A 57 9.66 -3.91 -10.75
CA PHE A 57 9.36 -4.98 -11.71
C PHE A 57 9.34 -4.51 -13.16
N ILE A 58 9.14 -3.20 -13.37
CA ILE A 58 9.02 -2.63 -14.72
C ILE A 58 10.39 -2.14 -15.17
N THR A 59 11.00 -2.83 -16.13
CA THR A 59 12.29 -2.42 -16.69
C THR A 59 12.22 -1.00 -17.26
N PRO A 60 12.99 -0.04 -16.71
CA PRO A 60 13.02 1.32 -17.24
C PRO A 60 13.47 1.37 -18.71
N VAL A 61 12.84 2.25 -19.50
CA VAL A 61 13.14 2.46 -20.94
C VAL A 61 14.63 2.74 -21.19
N LYS A 62 15.33 3.34 -20.22
CA LYS A 62 16.76 3.63 -20.28
C LYS A 62 17.63 2.38 -20.53
N PHE A 63 17.17 1.19 -20.13
CA PHE A 63 17.91 -0.06 -20.32
C PHE A 63 17.57 -0.78 -21.62
N LEU A 64 16.56 -0.34 -22.38
CA LEU A 64 16.23 -0.91 -23.69
C LEU A 64 17.27 -0.52 -24.76
N ASN A 65 17.98 0.60 -24.55
CA ASN A 65 19.06 1.00 -25.43
C ASN A 65 20.31 0.12 -25.23
N LYS A 66 20.75 -0.53 -26.31
CA LYS A 66 21.91 -1.44 -26.33
C LYS A 66 23.27 -0.73 -26.22
N ALA A 67 23.33 0.60 -26.25
CA ALA A 67 24.58 1.35 -26.17
C ALA A 67 25.40 1.07 -24.89
N ARG A 68 24.75 0.61 -23.81
CA ARG A 68 25.39 0.24 -22.54
C ARG A 68 25.63 -1.27 -22.39
N GLN A 69 25.34 -2.07 -23.42
CA GLN A 69 25.50 -3.51 -23.37
C GLN A 69 26.99 -3.87 -23.38
N ARG A 70 27.43 -4.66 -22.39
CA ARG A 70 28.76 -5.25 -22.39
C ARG A 70 28.75 -6.50 -23.27
N PRO A 71 29.78 -6.74 -24.09
CA PRO A 71 29.86 -7.95 -24.91
C PRO A 71 29.92 -9.18 -24.00
N PRO A 72 29.36 -10.32 -24.44
CA PRO A 72 29.50 -11.57 -23.70
C PRO A 72 30.97 -11.98 -23.65
N VAL A 73 31.42 -12.47 -22.50
CA VAL A 73 32.77 -12.99 -22.29
C VAL A 73 32.69 -14.51 -22.28
N GLU A 74 33.45 -15.16 -23.16
CA GLU A 74 33.62 -16.61 -23.13
C GLU A 74 34.48 -16.99 -21.94
N LEU A 75 34.02 -17.98 -21.17
CA LEU A 75 34.73 -18.47 -19.99
C LEU A 75 35.55 -19.72 -20.37
N PRO A 76 36.78 -19.85 -19.88
CA PRO A 76 37.56 -21.06 -20.08
C PRO A 76 36.87 -22.26 -19.41
N PHE A 77 37.13 -23.45 -19.93
CA PHE A 77 36.53 -24.70 -19.44
C PHE A 77 36.73 -24.89 -17.93
N GLU A 78 37.94 -24.64 -17.43
CA GLU A 78 38.30 -24.76 -16.01
C GLU A 78 37.42 -23.87 -15.11
N GLU A 79 37.11 -22.64 -15.55
CA GLU A 79 36.28 -21.71 -14.79
C GLU A 79 34.81 -22.16 -14.77
N ASN A 80 34.31 -22.71 -15.88
CA ASN A 80 32.97 -23.28 -15.94
C ASN A 80 32.84 -24.52 -15.04
N GLU A 81 33.83 -25.40 -15.06
CA GLU A 81 33.87 -26.59 -14.20
C GLU A 81 33.96 -26.19 -12.72
N ARG A 82 34.81 -25.22 -12.38
CA ARG A 82 34.91 -24.67 -11.01
C ARG A 82 33.55 -24.15 -10.52
N ARG A 83 32.83 -23.38 -11.34
CA ARG A 83 31.49 -22.86 -11.01
C ARG A 83 30.48 -23.98 -10.85
N ALA A 84 30.48 -24.97 -11.74
CA ALA A 84 29.57 -26.11 -11.65
C ALA A 84 29.79 -26.91 -10.36
N LEU A 85 31.05 -27.19 -10.00
CA LEU A 85 31.39 -27.87 -8.75
C LEU A 85 30.99 -27.04 -7.51
N LEU A 86 31.20 -25.72 -7.55
CA LEU A 86 30.78 -24.82 -6.47
C LEU A 86 29.26 -24.86 -6.28
N LEU A 87 28.48 -24.78 -7.37
CA LEU A 87 27.03 -24.84 -7.31
C LEU A 87 26.51 -26.17 -6.78
N LYS A 88 27.15 -27.29 -7.14
CA LYS A 88 26.83 -28.61 -6.57
C LYS A 88 27.04 -28.64 -5.05
N LYS A 89 28.19 -28.13 -4.58
CA LYS A 89 28.49 -28.03 -3.14
C LYS A 89 27.50 -27.10 -2.43
N TRP A 90 27.15 -25.98 -3.05
CA TRP A 90 26.19 -25.04 -2.52
C TRP A 90 24.78 -25.63 -2.40
N ALA A 91 24.34 -26.39 -3.41
CA ALA A 91 23.06 -27.08 -3.38
C ALA A 91 22.98 -28.09 -2.22
N LEU A 92 24.03 -28.90 -2.04
CA LEU A 92 24.14 -29.84 -0.92
C LEU A 92 24.11 -29.08 0.43
N TYR A 93 24.89 -28.02 0.55
CA TYR A 93 24.94 -27.21 1.77
C TYR A 93 23.56 -26.63 2.14
N LYS A 94 22.86 -26.02 1.17
CA LYS A 94 21.52 -25.47 1.39
C LYS A 94 20.49 -26.55 1.70
N GLN A 95 20.64 -27.76 1.15
CA GLN A 95 19.80 -28.90 1.52
C GLN A 95 20.01 -29.28 2.99
N CYS A 96 21.26 -29.41 3.44
CA CYS A 96 21.57 -29.73 4.83
C CYS A 96 21.03 -28.66 5.80
N GLU A 97 21.23 -27.36 5.51
CA GLU A 97 20.63 -26.29 6.31
C GLU A 97 19.10 -26.42 6.42
N HIS A 98 18.43 -26.68 5.29
CA HIS A 98 16.98 -26.85 5.28
C HIS A 98 16.52 -28.08 6.08
N GLU A 99 17.23 -29.20 5.98
CA GLU A 99 16.93 -30.41 6.75
C GLU A 99 17.10 -30.18 8.26
N MET A 100 18.15 -29.44 8.65
CA MET A 100 18.38 -29.05 10.05
C MET A 100 17.28 -28.12 10.59
N GLU A 101 16.92 -27.08 9.83
CA GLU A 101 15.82 -26.17 10.19
C GLU A 101 14.49 -26.93 10.33
N ARG A 102 14.18 -27.81 9.38
CA ARG A 102 12.98 -28.64 9.42
C ARG A 102 12.97 -29.57 10.64
N GLY A 103 14.10 -30.18 10.96
CA GLY A 103 14.25 -31.02 12.15
C GLY A 103 14.05 -30.22 13.45
N ALA A 104 14.62 -29.02 13.54
CA ALA A 104 14.44 -28.14 14.70
C ALA A 104 12.99 -27.70 14.88
N ILE A 105 12.30 -27.32 13.79
CA ILE A 105 10.87 -26.96 13.82
C ILE A 105 10.02 -28.15 14.26
N ALA A 106 10.28 -29.35 13.72
CA ALA A 106 9.55 -30.56 14.08
C ALA A 106 9.71 -30.87 15.58
N SER A 107 10.94 -30.81 16.10
CA SER A 107 11.22 -31.03 17.52
C SER A 107 10.54 -30.01 18.42
N LEU A 108 10.57 -28.71 18.06
CA LEU A 108 9.85 -27.68 18.81
C LEU A 108 8.34 -27.95 18.87
N LEU A 109 7.77 -28.40 17.75
CA LEU A 109 6.34 -28.66 17.62
C LEU A 109 5.92 -29.91 18.43
N GLU A 110 6.72 -30.97 18.38
CA GLU A 110 6.54 -32.17 19.21
C GLU A 110 6.58 -31.82 20.70
N ALA A 111 7.61 -31.09 21.15
CA ALA A 111 7.73 -30.65 22.53
C ALA A 111 6.54 -29.77 22.97
N GLN A 112 6.07 -28.85 22.10
CA GLN A 112 4.88 -28.05 22.38
C GLN A 112 3.63 -28.93 22.54
N ARG A 113 3.45 -29.94 21.69
CA ARG A 113 2.30 -30.86 21.76
C ARG A 113 2.30 -31.69 23.03
N GLU A 114 3.45 -32.26 23.39
CA GLU A 114 3.62 -33.05 24.61
C GLU A 114 3.32 -32.20 25.85
N ALA A 115 3.90 -31.00 25.94
CA ALA A 115 3.65 -30.06 27.03
C ALA A 115 2.16 -29.70 27.17
N LEU A 116 1.44 -29.49 26.06
CA LEU A 116 0.00 -29.22 26.09
C LEU A 116 -0.83 -30.45 26.50
N GLN A 117 -0.42 -31.66 26.10
CA GLN A 117 -1.08 -32.90 26.53
C GLN A 117 -0.93 -33.12 28.04
N GLU A 118 0.27 -32.93 28.58
CA GLU A 118 0.52 -33.01 30.02
C GLU A 118 -0.24 -31.94 30.80
N LEU A 119 -0.26 -30.70 30.29
CA LEU A 119 -1.02 -29.60 30.89
C LEU A 119 -2.52 -29.91 30.94
N LYS A 120 -3.06 -30.56 29.91
CA LYS A 120 -4.47 -30.95 29.86
C LYS A 120 -4.84 -31.97 30.93
N LEU A 121 -3.94 -32.92 31.22
CA LEU A 121 -4.16 -33.95 32.24
C LEU A 121 -4.04 -33.41 33.66
N THR A 122 -3.14 -32.44 33.88
CA THR A 122 -2.86 -31.87 35.20
C THR A 122 -3.78 -30.71 35.56
N ALA A 123 -4.07 -29.81 34.62
CA ALA A 123 -4.84 -28.58 34.83
C ALA A 123 -5.64 -28.16 33.58
N PRO A 124 -6.89 -28.64 33.42
CA PRO A 124 -7.69 -28.38 32.22
C PRO A 124 -8.07 -26.91 32.03
N GLU A 125 -8.19 -26.14 33.12
CA GLU A 125 -8.48 -24.70 33.08
C GLU A 125 -7.34 -23.90 32.44
N LEU A 126 -6.08 -24.18 32.86
CA LEU A 126 -4.88 -23.55 32.29
C LEU A 126 -4.67 -23.94 30.83
N HIS A 127 -4.96 -25.19 30.46
CA HIS A 127 -4.94 -25.62 29.06
C HIS A 127 -5.92 -24.80 28.20
N ALA A 128 -7.12 -24.55 28.71
CA ALA A 128 -8.13 -23.74 28.01
C ALA A 128 -7.68 -22.28 27.83
N GLU A 129 -6.89 -21.73 28.75
CA GLU A 129 -6.28 -20.41 28.60
C GLU A 129 -5.09 -20.41 27.64
N ALA A 130 -4.17 -21.35 27.78
CA ALA A 130 -2.96 -21.46 26.94
C ALA A 130 -3.28 -21.69 25.46
N THR A 131 -4.44 -22.27 25.14
CA THR A 131 -4.89 -22.49 23.76
C THR A 131 -5.47 -21.20 23.12
N LYS A 132 -5.80 -20.18 23.91
CA LYS A 132 -6.32 -18.91 23.38
C LYS A 132 -5.21 -18.18 22.63
N ARG A 133 -5.59 -17.53 21.52
CA ARG A 133 -4.67 -16.66 20.78
C ARG A 133 -4.48 -15.35 21.55
N ASP A 134 -3.24 -14.91 21.69
CA ASP A 134 -2.94 -13.61 22.26
C ASP A 134 -3.23 -12.50 21.21
N PRO A 135 -4.15 -11.56 21.48
CA PRO A 135 -4.40 -10.42 20.61
C PRO A 135 -3.20 -9.49 20.45
N SER A 136 -2.25 -9.50 21.39
CA SER A 136 -1.08 -8.62 21.37
C SER A 136 -0.04 -8.99 20.29
N LEU A 137 -0.15 -10.19 19.72
CA LEU A 137 0.75 -10.67 18.67
C LEU A 137 0.65 -9.87 17.36
N PHE A 138 -0.42 -9.11 17.14
CA PHE A 138 -0.57 -8.30 15.93
C PHE A 138 -0.90 -6.84 16.30
N PRO A 139 -0.18 -5.85 15.73
CA PRO A 139 0.90 -5.97 14.74
C PRO A 139 2.27 -6.33 15.36
N PHE A 140 2.93 -7.37 14.84
CA PHE A 140 4.30 -7.72 15.21
C PHE A 140 5.31 -7.05 14.27
N GLU A 141 6.23 -6.26 14.82
CA GLU A 141 7.31 -5.60 14.09
C GLU A 141 8.66 -6.07 14.62
N ARG A 142 9.57 -6.41 13.69
CA ARG A 142 10.95 -6.77 13.99
C ARG A 142 11.86 -6.27 12.89
N GLN A 143 12.89 -5.51 13.25
CA GLN A 143 13.94 -5.12 12.33
C GLN A 143 14.96 -6.27 12.18
N GLY A 144 15.52 -6.41 10.99
CA GLY A 144 16.61 -7.35 10.72
C GLY A 144 17.88 -6.97 11.48
N PRO A 145 18.86 -7.88 11.57
CA PRO A 145 20.14 -7.56 12.17
C PRO A 145 20.94 -6.57 11.30
N ASP A 146 21.65 -5.66 11.94
CA ASP A 146 22.63 -4.78 11.29
C ASP A 146 23.97 -5.49 11.10
N TYR A 147 24.75 -5.04 10.12
CA TYR A 147 26.13 -5.51 9.92
C TYR A 147 27.06 -5.14 11.09
N THR A 148 26.82 -3.97 11.70
CA THR A 148 27.58 -3.47 12.85
C THR A 148 26.63 -2.85 13.86
N PRO A 149 26.84 -3.06 15.17
CA PRO A 149 26.00 -2.43 16.19
C PRO A 149 26.17 -0.91 16.21
N PRO A 150 25.19 -0.16 16.75
CA PRO A 150 25.27 1.29 16.87
C PRO A 150 26.44 1.77 17.73
N ILE A 151 27.06 2.88 17.31
CA ILE A 151 28.11 3.56 18.07
C ILE A 151 27.48 4.53 19.07
N ALA A 152 27.87 4.44 20.34
CA ALA A 152 27.40 5.36 21.38
C ALA A 152 27.86 6.81 21.09
N ASN A 153 26.95 7.78 21.28
CA ASN A 153 27.19 9.22 21.09
C ASN A 153 27.60 9.64 19.66
N TYR A 154 27.27 8.84 18.65
CA TYR A 154 27.45 9.26 17.26
C TYR A 154 26.50 10.41 16.92
N GLN A 155 27.06 11.53 16.44
CA GLN A 155 26.31 12.69 15.98
C GLN A 155 26.27 12.68 14.44
N PRO A 156 25.14 12.32 13.81
CA PRO A 156 25.02 12.35 12.36
C PRO A 156 24.98 13.81 11.84
N PRO A 157 25.41 14.05 10.60
CA PRO A 157 25.30 15.37 9.97
C PRO A 157 23.83 15.77 9.73
N GLU A 158 23.57 17.08 9.72
CA GLU A 158 22.24 17.60 9.42
C GLU A 158 21.86 17.40 7.94
N GLY A 159 20.57 17.12 7.69
CA GLY A 159 20.03 16.93 6.35
C GLY A 159 18.51 17.08 6.30
N ARG A 160 17.95 17.13 5.09
CA ARG A 160 16.49 17.20 4.87
C ARG A 160 16.02 16.03 4.02
N TYR A 161 15.01 15.31 4.49
CA TYR A 161 14.31 14.30 3.72
C TYR A 161 13.22 14.95 2.87
N HIS A 162 13.23 14.71 1.55
CA HIS A 162 12.17 15.12 0.65
C HIS A 162 11.61 13.86 -0.02
N ASP A 163 10.33 13.58 0.22
CA ASP A 163 9.66 12.46 -0.43
C ASP A 163 9.40 12.78 -1.91
N ILE A 164 9.90 11.93 -2.79
CA ILE A 164 9.77 12.02 -4.25
C ILE A 164 8.94 10.86 -4.82
N THR A 165 8.23 10.12 -3.96
CA THR A 165 7.39 8.99 -4.37
C THR A 165 6.31 9.46 -5.33
N LYS A 166 6.22 8.79 -6.50
CA LYS A 166 5.24 9.14 -7.52
C LYS A 166 3.84 8.74 -7.08
N VAL A 167 2.91 9.70 -7.09
CA VAL A 167 1.50 9.44 -6.82
C VAL A 167 0.80 9.06 -8.11
N TYR A 168 0.20 7.86 -8.14
CA TYR A 168 -0.55 7.36 -9.29
C TYR A 168 -2.05 7.55 -9.04
N THR A 169 -2.70 8.38 -9.87
CA THR A 169 -4.14 8.65 -9.75
C THR A 169 -4.90 8.00 -10.90
N GLN A 170 -5.91 7.20 -10.56
CA GLN A 170 -6.86 6.68 -11.53
C GLN A 170 -7.83 7.78 -11.93
N MET A 171 -7.69 8.26 -13.17
CA MET A 171 -8.67 9.14 -13.78
C MET A 171 -9.29 8.36 -14.93
N GLU A 172 -10.59 8.10 -14.86
CA GLU A 172 -11.34 7.64 -16.03
C GLU A 172 -11.18 8.69 -17.14
N PHE A 173 -10.29 8.44 -18.10
CA PHE A 173 -10.27 9.20 -19.34
C PHE A 173 -11.57 8.90 -20.07
N LYS A 174 -12.57 9.75 -19.85
CA LYS A 174 -13.77 9.78 -20.68
C LYS A 174 -13.34 10.08 -22.11
N ARG A 175 -13.29 9.05 -22.95
CA ARG A 175 -13.44 9.22 -24.40
C ARG A 175 -14.87 9.58 -24.71
#